data_AF-A0A0M8QSH7-F1
#
_entry.id   AF-A0A0M8QSH7-F1
#
_cell.length_a   1.000
_cell.length_b   1.000
_cell.length_c   1.000
_cell.angle_alpha   90.00
_cell.angle_beta   90.00
_cell.angle_gamma   90.00
#
_symmetry.space_group_name_H-M   'P 1'
#
loop_
_entity.id
_entity.type
_entity.pdbx_description
1 polymer ?
#
loop_
_entity_poly.entity_id
_entity_poly.type
_entity_poly.pdbx_seq_one_letter_code
_entity_poly.pdbx_strand_id
1 'polypeptide(L)'
;MPIDATASPGVQVCSLKRDTPQSVPANSPYTVIRFPFGAAESTDRFSMHQVNQPDGYVVTNWDSDARSGLIWPSTAGWGVLYAMIQWEAGNYDELRDQFVRDPLGLTPTPDDTTATEHRPPSPGMQCWTKHWGVFVDPAVPLAVRATHDDSVARNIVLAEFKLVVHQAA
;
A
#
# COMPACT_ATOMS: atom_id res chain seq x y z
N MET A 1 2.05 8.64 -37.02
CA MET A 1 0.81 8.14 -36.38
C MET A 1 0.43 9.15 -35.31
N PRO A 2 -0.80 9.68 -35.30
CA PRO A 2 -1.21 10.62 -34.27
C PRO A 2 -1.38 9.86 -32.95
N ILE A 3 -0.70 10.34 -31.93
CA ILE A 3 -0.96 9.97 -30.53
C ILE A 3 -2.32 10.53 -30.14
N ASP A 4 -3.17 9.69 -29.54
CA ASP A 4 -4.50 10.03 -29.06
C ASP A 4 -4.51 11.32 -28.23
N ALA A 5 -5.12 12.37 -28.77
CA ALA A 5 -5.21 13.69 -28.18
C ALA A 5 -6.52 13.92 -27.39
N THR A 6 -7.11 12.88 -26.78
CA THR A 6 -8.35 13.01 -25.99
C THR A 6 -8.42 12.04 -24.80
N ALA A 7 -7.36 11.92 -24.00
CA ALA A 7 -7.56 11.48 -22.62
C ALA A 7 -8.25 12.64 -21.88
N SER A 8 -9.54 12.50 -21.54
CA SER A 8 -10.20 13.39 -20.57
C SER A 8 -9.29 13.58 -19.34
N PRO A 9 -9.36 14.72 -18.61
CA PRO A 9 -8.77 14.86 -17.28
C PRO A 9 -9.42 13.83 -16.36
N GLY A 10 -8.86 12.63 -16.40
CA GLY A 10 -9.45 11.41 -15.91
C GLY A 10 -8.79 11.01 -14.60
N VAL A 11 -9.55 10.30 -13.79
CA VAL A 11 -9.07 9.71 -12.55
C VAL A 11 -7.99 8.69 -12.87
N GLN A 12 -6.80 8.83 -12.26
CA GLN A 12 -5.73 7.84 -12.37
C GLN A 12 -5.86 6.85 -11.22
N VAL A 13 -5.79 5.55 -11.52
CA VAL A 13 -6.04 4.49 -10.53
C VAL A 13 -4.92 3.46 -10.55
N CYS A 14 -4.44 3.11 -9.37
CA CYS A 14 -3.63 1.94 -9.10
C CYS A 14 -4.40 1.06 -8.11
N SER A 15 -4.54 -0.23 -8.39
CA SER A 15 -5.21 -1.18 -7.50
C SER A 15 -4.35 -2.42 -7.34
N LEU A 16 -3.85 -2.64 -6.14
CA LEU A 16 -2.99 -3.76 -5.76
C LEU A 16 -3.77 -4.72 -4.88
N LYS A 17 -3.53 -6.01 -5.07
CA LYS A 17 -4.06 -7.06 -4.21
C LYS A 17 -3.05 -8.18 -4.03
N ARG A 18 -3.10 -8.75 -2.83
CA ARG A 18 -2.44 -10.00 -2.48
C ARG A 18 -3.44 -10.88 -1.73
N ASP A 19 -3.63 -12.09 -2.24
CA ASP A 19 -4.49 -13.14 -1.66
C ASP A 19 -3.68 -14.37 -1.19
N THR A 20 -2.35 -14.25 -1.21
CA THR A 20 -1.43 -15.22 -0.59
C THR A 20 -1.01 -14.70 0.79
N PRO A 21 -1.01 -15.55 1.84
CA PRO A 21 -0.64 -15.10 3.18
C PRO A 21 0.74 -14.44 3.24
N GLN A 22 0.87 -13.41 4.07
CA GLN A 22 2.15 -12.79 4.40
C GLN A 22 2.30 -12.63 5.91
N SER A 23 3.45 -13.06 6.41
CA SER A 23 3.74 -13.03 7.83
C SER A 23 4.18 -11.64 8.27
N VAL A 24 3.63 -11.19 9.39
CA VAL A 24 4.08 -10.05 10.19
C VAL A 24 4.66 -10.60 11.50
N PRO A 25 5.90 -10.24 11.87
CA PRO A 25 6.52 -10.80 13.07
C PRO A 25 5.84 -10.33 14.37
N ALA A 26 5.94 -11.16 15.41
CA ALA A 26 5.44 -10.83 16.75
C ALA A 26 6.07 -9.55 17.28
N ASN A 27 5.27 -8.67 17.89
CA ASN A 27 5.74 -7.43 18.52
C ASN A 27 6.65 -6.58 17.62
N SER A 28 6.44 -6.63 16.30
CA SER A 28 7.28 -5.91 15.35
C SER A 28 6.88 -4.43 15.27
N PRO A 29 7.79 -3.55 14.84
CA PRO A 29 7.36 -2.28 14.26
C PRO A 29 6.43 -2.54 13.06
N TYR A 30 5.82 -1.47 12.55
CA TYR A 30 4.97 -1.57 11.37
C TYR A 30 5.74 -2.14 10.18
N THR A 31 5.16 -3.17 9.58
CA THR A 31 5.69 -3.84 8.40
C THR A 31 4.94 -3.37 7.16
N VAL A 32 5.67 -3.00 6.11
CA VAL A 32 5.08 -2.67 4.80
C VAL A 32 4.39 -3.91 4.24
N ILE A 33 3.13 -3.76 3.85
CA ILE A 33 2.37 -4.82 3.19
C ILE A 33 2.86 -4.91 1.74
N ARG A 34 3.29 -6.11 1.34
CA ARG A 34 3.89 -6.37 0.03
C ARG A 34 2.85 -6.86 -0.97
N PHE A 35 2.99 -6.42 -2.23
CA PHE A 35 2.14 -6.83 -3.34
C PHE A 35 2.98 -7.40 -4.50
N PRO A 36 2.43 -8.32 -5.31
CA PRO A 36 3.07 -8.83 -6.50
C PRO A 36 2.99 -7.83 -7.68
N PHE A 37 3.93 -7.93 -8.62
CA PHE A 37 3.91 -7.19 -9.88
C PHE A 37 3.28 -8.00 -11.02
N GLY A 38 2.82 -7.32 -12.07
CA GLY A 38 2.42 -7.95 -13.34
C GLY A 38 1.00 -8.53 -13.34
N ALA A 39 0.83 -9.77 -13.81
CA ALA A 39 -0.48 -10.37 -14.15
C ALA A 39 -1.36 -10.79 -12.95
N ALA A 40 -0.91 -10.55 -11.72
CA ALA A 40 -1.80 -10.56 -10.55
C ALA A 40 -2.81 -9.41 -10.65
N GLU A 41 -3.79 -9.29 -9.73
CA GLU A 41 -4.70 -8.13 -9.71
C GLU A 41 -3.89 -6.85 -9.37
N SER A 42 -3.32 -6.27 -10.42
CA SER A 42 -2.55 -5.03 -10.47
C SER A 42 -3.13 -4.23 -11.63
N THR A 43 -4.31 -3.65 -11.42
CA THR A 43 -4.80 -2.65 -12.38
C THR A 43 -3.93 -1.41 -12.20
N ASP A 44 -2.83 -1.38 -12.95
CA ASP A 44 -1.81 -0.33 -12.90
C ASP A 44 -1.55 0.26 -14.30
N ARG A 45 -2.63 0.72 -14.94
CA ARG A 45 -2.57 1.30 -16.29
C ARG A 45 -1.61 2.48 -16.40
N PHE A 46 -1.33 3.17 -15.28
CA PHE A 46 -0.51 4.37 -15.21
C PHE A 46 0.90 4.11 -14.70
N SER A 47 1.33 2.85 -14.58
CA SER A 47 2.69 2.48 -14.19
C SER A 47 3.13 3.00 -12.81
N MET A 48 2.21 3.02 -11.85
CA MET A 48 2.46 3.44 -10.47
C MET A 48 3.07 2.33 -9.58
N HIS A 49 3.07 1.07 -10.03
CA HIS A 49 3.58 -0.08 -9.29
C HIS A 49 4.38 -1.01 -10.20
N GLN A 50 5.65 -0.69 -10.41
CA GLN A 50 6.51 -1.34 -11.41
C GLN A 50 7.73 -2.00 -10.77
N VAL A 51 8.21 -3.11 -11.34
CA VAL A 51 9.44 -3.80 -10.87
C VAL A 51 10.65 -2.86 -10.87
N ASN A 52 10.76 -2.04 -11.91
CA ASN A 52 11.75 -0.98 -12.02
C ASN A 52 11.21 0.26 -11.34
N GLN A 53 11.79 0.61 -10.20
CA GLN A 53 11.39 1.75 -9.40
C GLN A 53 11.93 3.06 -10.00
N PRO A 54 11.29 4.21 -9.76
CA PRO A 54 11.73 5.50 -10.30
C PRO A 54 13.16 5.91 -9.90
N ASP A 55 13.66 5.39 -8.78
CA ASP A 55 15.03 5.63 -8.29
C ASP A 55 16.08 4.69 -8.91
N GLY A 56 15.69 3.84 -9.88
CA GLY A 56 16.56 2.89 -10.56
C GLY A 56 16.74 1.55 -9.82
N TYR A 57 16.14 1.37 -8.65
CA TYR A 57 16.13 0.07 -7.97
C TYR A 57 15.26 -0.93 -8.73
N VAL A 58 15.70 -2.20 -8.74
CA VAL A 58 14.97 -3.30 -9.38
C VAL A 58 14.57 -4.33 -8.33
N VAL A 59 13.27 -4.54 -8.16
CA VAL A 59 12.76 -5.57 -7.23
C VAL A 59 12.90 -6.95 -7.86
N THR A 60 13.76 -7.81 -7.31
CA THR A 60 14.00 -9.16 -7.84
C THR A 60 13.12 -10.23 -7.19
N ASN A 61 12.73 -10.03 -5.93
CA ASN A 61 11.80 -10.88 -5.21
C ASN A 61 10.78 -10.03 -4.45
N TRP A 62 9.59 -9.90 -5.02
CA TRP A 62 8.52 -9.09 -4.44
C TRP A 62 8.10 -9.58 -3.05
N ASP A 63 8.14 -10.89 -2.78
CA ASP A 63 7.61 -11.41 -1.52
C ASP A 63 8.52 -11.12 -0.31
N SER A 64 9.78 -10.76 -0.54
CA SER A 64 10.72 -10.39 0.53
C SER A 64 11.10 -8.91 0.56
N ASP A 65 10.70 -8.13 -0.45
CA ASP A 65 11.16 -6.77 -0.64
C ASP A 65 10.05 -5.75 -0.34
N ALA A 66 10.28 -4.91 0.66
CA ALA A 66 9.32 -3.87 1.06
C ALA A 66 9.00 -2.87 -0.07
N ARG A 67 9.87 -2.73 -1.08
CA ARG A 67 9.61 -1.87 -2.25
C ARG A 67 8.47 -2.40 -3.12
N SER A 68 8.11 -3.68 -3.01
CA SER A 68 6.89 -4.22 -3.63
C SER A 68 5.60 -3.81 -2.91
N GLY A 69 5.69 -3.08 -1.81
CA GLY A 69 4.54 -2.46 -1.16
C GLY A 69 4.21 -1.05 -1.64
N LEU A 70 5.04 -0.49 -2.53
CA LEU A 70 4.99 0.94 -2.88
C LEU A 70 4.08 1.20 -4.08
N ILE A 71 3.27 2.25 -3.96
CA ILE A 71 2.65 2.94 -5.10
C ILE A 71 3.36 4.28 -5.28
N TRP A 72 3.91 4.51 -6.46
CA TRP A 72 4.45 5.80 -6.90
C TRP A 72 3.38 6.52 -7.71
N PRO A 73 2.80 7.62 -7.21
CA PRO A 73 1.78 8.36 -7.95
C PRO A 73 2.28 8.74 -9.35
N SER A 74 1.48 8.56 -10.39
CA SER A 74 1.87 8.93 -11.76
C SER A 74 1.70 10.43 -12.06
N THR A 75 1.00 11.16 -11.20
CA THR A 75 0.81 12.61 -11.27
C THR A 75 0.62 13.17 -9.86
N ALA A 76 0.93 14.46 -9.69
CA ALA A 76 0.54 15.17 -8.48
C ALA A 76 -0.97 15.44 -8.46
N GLY A 77 -1.56 15.55 -7.27
CA GLY A 77 -2.98 15.87 -7.11
C GLY A 77 -3.57 15.47 -5.77
N TRP A 78 -4.90 15.40 -5.72
CA TRP A 78 -5.62 14.87 -4.58
C TRP A 78 -5.81 13.36 -4.74
N GLY A 79 -5.11 12.59 -3.90
CA GLY A 79 -5.21 11.15 -3.79
C GLY A 79 -6.29 10.73 -2.79
N VAL A 80 -7.02 9.66 -3.13
CA VAL A 80 -7.82 8.88 -2.19
C VAL A 80 -7.19 7.49 -2.10
N LEU A 81 -6.75 7.14 -0.89
CA LEU A 81 -6.21 5.84 -0.56
C LEU A 81 -7.32 4.93 -0.07
N TYR A 82 -7.27 3.66 -0.46
CA TYR A 82 -8.11 2.60 0.08
C TYR A 82 -7.22 1.45 0.52
N ALA A 83 -7.53 0.85 1.66
CA ALA A 83 -6.93 -0.41 2.05
C ALA A 83 -7.99 -1.38 2.57
N MET A 84 -7.77 -2.66 2.28
CA MET A 84 -8.40 -3.79 2.96
C MET A 84 -7.30 -4.65 3.56
N ILE A 85 -7.44 -5.03 4.81
CA ILE A 85 -6.49 -5.91 5.49
C ILE A 85 -7.31 -6.98 6.21
N GLN A 86 -7.09 -8.23 5.84
CA GLN A 86 -7.68 -9.39 6.50
C GLN A 86 -6.58 -10.18 7.20
N TRP A 87 -6.66 -10.27 8.52
CA TRP A 87 -5.75 -11.08 9.32
C TRP A 87 -6.39 -12.41 9.69
N GLU A 88 -5.59 -13.46 9.77
CA GLU A 88 -6.01 -14.70 10.42
C GLU A 88 -6.46 -14.45 11.86
N ALA A 89 -7.27 -15.37 12.40
CA ALA A 89 -7.63 -15.36 13.81
C ALA A 89 -6.38 -15.49 14.70
N GLY A 90 -6.38 -14.80 15.85
CA GLY A 90 -5.24 -14.77 16.76
C GLY A 90 -5.61 -14.24 18.14
N ASN A 91 -4.62 -14.19 19.02
CA ASN A 91 -4.72 -13.70 20.39
C ASN A 91 -4.23 -12.24 20.46
N TYR A 92 -4.73 -11.42 19.54
CA TYR A 92 -4.44 -9.99 19.52
C TYR A 92 -5.12 -9.33 20.71
N ASP A 93 -4.49 -8.33 21.31
CA ASP A 93 -5.21 -7.31 22.08
C ASP A 93 -5.43 -6.07 21.20
N GLU A 94 -4.55 -5.85 20.23
CA GLU A 94 -4.59 -4.71 19.32
C GLU A 94 -4.01 -5.04 17.93
N LEU A 95 -4.74 -4.61 16.89
CA LEU A 95 -4.24 -4.53 15.52
C LEU A 95 -4.07 -3.08 15.13
N ARG A 96 -2.98 -2.79 14.41
CA ARG A 96 -2.64 -1.43 13.99
C ARG A 96 -2.31 -1.37 12.52
N ASP A 97 -2.74 -0.31 11.86
CA ASP A 97 -2.40 -0.05 10.47
C ASP A 97 -2.34 1.46 10.20
N GLN A 98 -1.61 1.84 9.15
CA GLN A 98 -1.46 3.24 8.76
C GLN A 98 -1.13 3.37 7.27
N PHE A 99 -1.50 4.52 6.72
CA PHE A 99 -0.91 4.99 5.47
C PHE A 99 0.35 5.79 5.78
N VAL A 100 1.31 5.73 4.86
CA VAL A 100 2.59 6.40 5.03
C VAL A 100 3.10 6.88 3.68
N ARG A 101 3.53 8.14 3.66
CA ARG A 101 4.36 8.71 2.60
C ARG A 101 5.81 8.40 2.94
N ASP A 102 6.54 7.90 1.96
CA ASP A 102 7.94 7.53 2.09
C ASP A 102 8.27 6.58 3.27
N PRO A 103 7.72 5.36 3.28
CA PRO A 103 7.95 4.38 4.34
C PRO A 103 9.40 3.88 4.48
N LEU A 104 10.26 4.13 3.47
CA LEU A 104 11.61 3.55 3.38
C LEU A 104 12.70 4.63 3.38
N GLY A 105 12.35 5.90 3.58
CA GLY A 105 13.27 7.03 3.60
C GLY A 105 14.01 7.27 2.29
N LEU A 106 13.26 7.21 1.18
CA LEU A 106 13.72 7.50 -0.17
C LEU A 106 13.69 9.00 -0.51
N THR A 107 13.11 9.83 0.36
CA THR A 107 12.95 11.28 0.19
C THR A 107 13.49 12.05 1.41
N PRO A 108 13.64 13.39 1.34
CA PRO A 108 14.07 14.20 2.47
C PRO A 108 13.11 14.21 3.68
N THR A 109 11.85 13.78 3.51
CA THR A 109 10.83 13.75 4.56
C THR A 109 10.32 12.30 4.74
N PRO A 110 11.14 11.44 5.35
CA PRO A 110 10.81 10.02 5.53
C PRO A 110 9.70 9.82 6.56
N ASP A 111 9.05 8.66 6.53
CA ASP A 111 8.14 8.18 7.57
C ASP A 111 6.98 9.15 7.88
N ASP A 112 6.44 9.81 6.86
CA ASP A 112 5.34 10.76 7.01
C ASP A 112 3.98 10.02 7.03
N THR A 113 3.57 9.68 8.25
CA THR A 113 2.38 8.84 8.52
C THR A 113 1.09 9.62 8.54
N THR A 114 0.01 9.00 8.09
CA THR A 114 -1.34 9.56 8.21
C THR A 114 -2.39 8.46 8.32
N ALA A 115 -3.58 8.82 8.82
CA ALA A 115 -4.66 7.88 9.12
C ALA A 115 -4.17 6.67 9.92
N THR A 116 -3.44 6.87 11.01
CA THR A 116 -3.04 5.78 11.90
C THR A 116 -4.24 5.28 12.68
N GLU A 117 -4.51 3.98 12.63
CA GLU A 117 -5.64 3.36 13.31
C GLU A 117 -5.21 2.19 14.16
N HIS A 118 -5.84 2.10 15.32
CA HIS A 118 -5.64 1.10 16.35
C HIS A 118 -7.01 0.51 16.69
N ARG A 119 -7.14 -0.81 16.75
CA ARG A 119 -8.42 -1.46 16.98
C ARG A 119 -8.27 -2.72 17.84
N PRO A 120 -9.21 -2.99 18.76
CA PRO A 120 -9.32 -4.31 19.36
C PRO A 120 -9.80 -5.33 18.30
N PRO A 121 -9.51 -6.63 18.47
CA PRO A 121 -9.99 -7.64 17.54
C PRO A 121 -11.50 -7.89 17.65
N SER A 122 -12.12 -8.25 16.53
CA SER A 122 -13.40 -8.96 16.51
C SER A 122 -13.21 -10.47 16.77
N PRO A 123 -14.25 -11.24 17.08
CA PRO A 123 -14.15 -12.70 17.07
C PRO A 123 -13.74 -13.25 15.69
N GLY A 124 -12.80 -14.20 15.67
CA GLY A 124 -12.37 -14.89 14.44
C GLY A 124 -11.38 -14.10 13.58
N MET A 125 -11.57 -14.14 12.26
CA MET A 125 -10.75 -13.42 11.29
C MET A 125 -10.95 -11.91 11.42
N GLN A 126 -9.89 -11.11 11.29
CA GLN A 126 -9.98 -9.65 11.43
C GLN A 126 -10.11 -9.02 10.05
N CYS A 127 -11.27 -8.47 9.72
CA CYS A 127 -11.58 -8.01 8.36
C CYS A 127 -11.83 -6.51 8.33
N TRP A 128 -10.81 -5.73 7.99
CA TRP A 128 -10.87 -4.27 8.09
C TRP A 128 -10.69 -3.59 6.74
N THR A 129 -11.39 -2.47 6.57
CA THR A 129 -11.25 -1.58 5.42
C THR A 129 -11.11 -0.15 5.90
N LYS A 130 -10.36 0.66 5.17
CA LYS A 130 -10.21 2.10 5.42
C LYS A 130 -10.00 2.88 4.14
N HIS A 131 -10.24 4.17 4.20
CA HIS A 131 -9.89 5.10 3.14
C HIS A 131 -9.46 6.45 3.71
N TRP A 132 -8.65 7.19 2.96
CA TRP A 132 -8.12 8.48 3.40
C TRP A 132 -7.78 9.40 2.23
N GLY A 133 -8.00 10.70 2.40
CA GLY A 133 -7.65 11.72 1.41
C GLY A 133 -6.29 12.34 1.70
N VAL A 134 -5.47 12.56 0.66
CA VAL A 134 -4.09 13.02 0.81
C VAL A 134 -3.60 13.73 -0.46
N PHE A 135 -2.76 14.76 -0.34
CA PHE A 135 -1.99 15.25 -1.49
C PHE A 135 -0.88 14.26 -1.85
N VAL A 136 -0.78 13.94 -3.12
CA VAL A 136 0.20 13.01 -3.67
C VAL A 136 1.16 13.71 -4.62
N ASP A 137 2.40 13.22 -4.69
CA ASP A 137 3.47 13.70 -5.56
C ASP A 137 4.19 12.49 -6.17
N PRO A 138 4.50 12.46 -7.48
CA PRO A 138 5.22 11.36 -8.12
C PRO A 138 6.60 11.05 -7.54
N ALA A 139 7.24 11.99 -6.85
CA ALA A 139 8.52 11.80 -6.18
C ALA A 139 8.38 11.12 -4.81
N VAL A 140 7.17 10.93 -4.28
CA VAL A 140 6.93 10.41 -2.93
C VAL A 140 6.11 9.13 -2.99
N PRO A 141 6.70 7.96 -2.66
CA PRO A 141 5.97 6.71 -2.67
C PRO A 141 5.01 6.62 -1.50
N LEU A 142 3.94 5.85 -1.69
CA LEU A 142 2.91 5.59 -0.69
C LEU A 142 2.91 4.11 -0.35
N ALA A 143 2.63 3.77 0.91
CA ALA A 143 2.36 2.41 1.32
C ALA A 143 1.27 2.34 2.39
N VAL A 144 0.75 1.13 2.56
CA VAL A 144 0.06 0.69 3.77
C VAL A 144 1.00 -0.20 4.57
N ARG A 145 1.09 0.04 5.88
CA ARG A 145 1.88 -0.79 6.80
C ARG A 145 1.04 -1.16 8.01
N ALA A 146 1.31 -2.33 8.56
CA ALA A 146 0.52 -2.87 9.67
C ALA A 146 1.40 -3.58 10.70
N THR A 147 0.87 -3.72 11.91
CA THR A 147 1.47 -4.49 13.01
C THR A 147 0.39 -4.97 13.97
N HIS A 148 0.78 -5.85 14.90
CA HIS A 148 -0.05 -6.41 15.94
C HIS A 148 0.77 -6.66 17.21
N ASP A 149 0.09 -6.90 18.33
CA ASP A 149 0.71 -7.17 19.64
C ASP A 149 0.69 -8.64 20.07
N ASP A 150 0.14 -9.55 19.26
CA ASP A 150 0.24 -10.98 19.55
C ASP A 150 1.71 -11.43 19.70
N SER A 151 1.91 -12.36 20.64
CA SER A 151 3.19 -12.94 21.04
C SER A 151 3.86 -13.82 19.98
N VAL A 152 3.12 -14.24 18.94
CA VAL A 152 3.63 -15.03 17.82
C VAL A 152 3.41 -14.29 16.50
N ALA A 153 4.20 -14.62 15.48
CA ALA A 153 3.99 -14.04 14.15
C ALA A 153 2.60 -14.39 13.62
N ARG A 154 1.98 -13.45 12.92
CA ARG A 154 0.62 -13.60 12.38
C ARG A 154 0.56 -13.29 10.90
N ASN A 155 -0.39 -13.90 10.22
CA ASN A 155 -0.57 -13.69 8.79
C ASN A 155 -1.67 -12.67 8.48
N ILE A 156 -1.34 -11.75 7.58
CA ILE A 156 -2.33 -11.10 6.74
C ILE A 156 -2.64 -12.08 5.61
N VAL A 157 -3.88 -12.55 5.55
CA VAL A 157 -4.34 -13.56 4.59
C VAL A 157 -4.88 -12.95 3.29
N LEU A 158 -5.33 -11.69 3.35
CA LEU A 158 -5.69 -10.90 2.18
C LEU A 158 -5.36 -9.43 2.44
N ALA A 159 -4.78 -8.77 1.45
CA ALA A 159 -4.56 -7.34 1.47
C ALA A 159 -4.93 -6.70 0.12
N GLU A 160 -5.50 -5.51 0.18
CA GLU A 160 -5.67 -4.62 -0.97
C GLU A 160 -5.12 -3.23 -0.62
N PHE A 161 -4.48 -2.59 -1.57
CA PHE A 161 -4.06 -1.19 -1.47
C PHE A 161 -4.32 -0.48 -2.79
N LYS A 162 -5.07 0.62 -2.74
CA LYS A 162 -5.52 1.33 -3.95
C LYS A 162 -5.26 2.82 -3.80
N LEU A 163 -4.87 3.44 -4.90
CA LEU A 163 -4.72 4.87 -5.04
C LEU A 163 -5.61 5.36 -6.18
N VAL A 164 -6.38 6.40 -5.90
CA VAL A 164 -7.18 7.14 -6.87
C VAL A 164 -6.69 8.57 -6.88
N VAL A 165 -6.15 9.06 -8.00
CA VAL A 165 -5.65 10.44 -8.12
C VAL A 165 -6.61 11.27 -8.96
N HIS A 166 -7.13 12.31 -8.33
CA HIS A 166 -7.79 13.43 -9.00
C HIS A 166 -6.73 14.50 -9.26
N GLN A 167 -6.52 14.86 -10.52
CA GLN A 167 -5.61 15.95 -10.85
C GLN A 167 -6.10 17.23 -10.19
N ALA A 168 -5.25 17.84 -9.35
CA ALA A 168 -5.44 19.21 -8.92
C ALA A 168 -4.90 20.10 -10.06
N ALA A 169 -5.77 20.98 -10.59
CA ALA A 169 -5.38 21.96 -11.61
C ALA A 169 -4.41 23.00 -11.04
#